data_AF-A0A918NCL2-F1
#
_entry.id   AF-A0A918NCL2-F1
#
_cell.length_a   1.000
_cell.length_b   1.000
_cell.length_c   1.000
_cell.angle_alpha   90.00
_cell.angle_beta   90.00
_cell.angle_gamma   90.00
#
_symmetry.space_group_name_H-M   'P 1'
#
loop_
_entity.id
_entity.type
_entity.pdbx_description
1 polymer ?
#
loop_
_entity_poly.entity_id
_entity_poly.type
_entity_poly.pdbx_seq_one_letter_code
_entity_poly.pdbx_strand_id
1 'polypeptide(L)'
;MAASVRARVLAQAGGRSWIVVDGRLPKPAAPCLCDLLRGRCGRASVVFLDLREAQLPVGEQVRGAFLPEGPRSFHIMADDPLRSFLATDRRVTAHSSVAQAWSAWSSA
;
A
#
# COMPACT_ATOMS: atom_id res chain seq x y z
N MET A 1 -20.60 -11.43 -5.00
CA MET A 1 -19.86 -10.26 -5.53
C MET A 1 -18.41 -10.66 -5.75
N ALA A 2 -17.89 -10.51 -6.97
CA ALA A 2 -16.48 -10.81 -7.25
C ALA A 2 -15.56 -9.76 -6.62
N ALA A 3 -14.39 -10.18 -6.14
CA ALA A 3 -13.33 -9.25 -5.73
C ALA A 3 -12.82 -8.52 -6.97
N SER A 4 -12.62 -7.20 -6.87
CA SER A 4 -12.04 -6.38 -7.92
C SER A 4 -11.11 -5.39 -7.25
N VAL A 5 -9.84 -5.76 -7.15
CA VAL A 5 -8.77 -4.88 -6.67
C VAL A 5 -7.87 -4.50 -7.84
N ARG A 6 -7.41 -3.25 -7.87
CA ARG A 6 -6.49 -2.74 -8.88
C ARG A 6 -5.36 -1.98 -8.19
N ALA A 7 -4.13 -2.13 -8.69
CA ALA A 7 -3.04 -1.21 -8.40
C ALA A 7 -2.66 -0.44 -9.65
N ARG A 8 -2.46 0.87 -9.48
CA ARG A 8 -2.02 1.77 -10.53
C ARG A 8 -0.83 2.58 -10.03
N VAL A 9 0.24 2.61 -10.81
CA VAL A 9 1.37 3.49 -10.57
C VAL A 9 0.98 4.88 -11.06
N LEU A 10 0.94 5.87 -10.17
CA LEU A 10 0.61 7.26 -10.52
C LEU A 10 1.85 8.07 -10.92
N ALA A 11 2.97 7.81 -10.25
CA ALA A 11 4.21 8.55 -10.46
C ALA A 11 5.43 7.69 -10.16
N GLN A 12 6.51 7.94 -10.88
CA GLN A 12 7.82 7.36 -10.64
C GLN A 12 8.88 8.46 -10.73
N ALA A 13 9.79 8.50 -9.77
CA ALA A 13 10.87 9.49 -9.74
C ALA A 13 12.11 8.90 -9.05
N GLY A 14 13.17 8.63 -9.84
CA GLY A 14 14.36 7.93 -9.34
C GLY A 14 14.00 6.58 -8.71
N GLY A 15 14.45 6.35 -7.48
CA GLY A 15 14.17 5.13 -6.73
C GLY A 15 12.82 5.08 -6.00
N ARG A 16 11.86 5.94 -6.39
CA ARG A 16 10.55 6.10 -5.71
C ARG A 16 9.38 5.78 -6.65
N SER A 17 8.32 5.17 -6.11
CA SER A 17 7.08 4.89 -6.85
C SER A 17 5.85 5.25 -6.01
N TRP A 18 4.88 5.96 -6.60
CA TRP A 18 3.58 6.21 -5.99
C TRP A 18 2.54 5.29 -6.61
N ILE A 19 1.87 4.48 -5.80
CA ILE A 19 0.89 3.48 -6.20
C ILE A 19 -0.42 3.75 -5.47
N VAL A 20 -1.53 3.75 -6.21
CA VAL A 20 -2.88 3.71 -5.64
C VAL A 20 -3.41 2.29 -5.76
N VAL A 21 -4.01 1.80 -4.69
CA VAL A 21 -4.77 0.56 -4.68
C VAL A 21 -6.24 0.89 -4.40
N ASP A 22 -7.11 0.46 -5.30
CA ASP A 22 -8.55 0.69 -5.21
C ASP A 22 -9.34 -0.60 -5.36
N GLY A 23 -10.51 -0.62 -4.71
CA GLY A 23 -11.49 -1.68 -4.81
C GLY A 23 -11.43 -2.71 -3.69
N ARG A 24 -12.14 -3.82 -3.88
CA ARG A 24 -12.33 -4.83 -2.83
C ARG A 24 -11.27 -5.92 -2.95
N LEU A 25 -10.45 -6.04 -1.91
CA LEU A 25 -9.49 -7.15 -1.77
C LEU A 25 -10.25 -8.48 -1.65
N PRO A 26 -9.76 -9.59 -2.23
CA PRO A 26 -10.31 -10.92 -2.00
C PRO A 26 -9.94 -11.45 -0.61
N LYS A 27 -10.53 -12.58 -0.21
CA LYS A 27 -10.02 -13.40 0.90
C LYS A 27 -9.09 -14.47 0.33
N PRO A 28 -7.85 -14.66 0.85
CA PRO A 28 -7.18 -13.84 1.87
C PRO A 28 -6.62 -12.51 1.29
N ALA A 29 -6.79 -11.41 2.03
CA ALA A 29 -6.44 -10.07 1.52
C ALA A 29 -4.93 -9.81 1.47
N ALA A 30 -4.18 -10.31 2.45
CA ALA A 30 -2.75 -10.09 2.61
C ALA A 30 -1.90 -10.56 1.43
N PRO A 31 -1.95 -11.86 1.04
CA PRO A 31 -1.14 -12.33 -0.08
C PRO A 31 -1.55 -11.69 -1.40
N CYS A 32 -2.86 -11.41 -1.58
CA CYS A 32 -3.32 -10.71 -2.78
C CYS A 32 -2.73 -9.31 -2.89
N LEU A 33 -2.74 -8.52 -1.82
CA LEU A 33 -2.12 -7.20 -1.84
C LEU A 33 -0.61 -7.30 -2.05
N CYS A 34 0.06 -8.24 -1.37
CA CYS A 34 1.50 -8.44 -1.48
C CYS A 34 1.93 -8.79 -2.91
N ASP A 35 1.23 -9.71 -3.57
CA ASP A 35 1.52 -10.10 -4.95
C ASP A 35 1.23 -8.97 -5.95
N LEU A 36 0.11 -8.28 -5.75
CA LEU A 36 -0.28 -7.12 -6.56
C LEU A 36 0.72 -5.97 -6.43
N LEU A 37 1.27 -5.74 -5.25
CA LEU A 37 2.33 -4.76 -5.03
C LEU A 37 3.68 -5.23 -5.55
N ARG A 38 4.04 -6.52 -5.43
CA ARG A 38 5.33 -7.05 -5.90
C ARG A 38 5.53 -6.77 -7.39
N GLY A 39 4.50 -6.94 -8.21
CA GLY A 39 4.55 -6.63 -9.65
C GLY A 39 4.63 -5.13 -9.96
N ARG A 40 4.27 -4.25 -9.02
CA ARG A 40 4.14 -2.80 -9.23
C ARG A 40 5.25 -1.98 -8.59
N CYS A 41 5.87 -2.47 -7.52
CA CYS A 41 7.02 -1.84 -6.89
C CYS A 41 8.25 -1.81 -7.82
N GLY A 42 8.40 -2.79 -8.72
CA GLY A 42 9.53 -2.85 -9.63
C GLY A 42 10.87 -2.80 -8.89
N ARG A 43 11.73 -1.83 -9.23
CA ARG A 43 13.01 -1.57 -8.54
C ARG A 43 12.94 -0.41 -7.53
N ALA A 44 11.75 0.08 -7.20
CA ALA A 44 11.60 1.19 -6.27
C ALA A 44 12.09 0.81 -4.87
N SER A 45 13.00 1.62 -4.32
CA SER A 45 13.47 1.50 -2.95
C SER A 45 12.48 2.11 -1.96
N VAL A 46 11.73 3.14 -2.37
CA VAL A 46 10.73 3.82 -1.53
C VAL A 46 9.39 3.78 -2.26
N VAL A 47 8.33 3.38 -1.57
CA VAL A 47 7.01 3.23 -2.20
C VAL A 47 5.98 4.02 -1.41
N PHE A 48 5.23 4.86 -2.10
CA PHE A 48 4.09 5.59 -1.54
C PHE A 48 2.83 4.84 -1.95
N LEU A 49 2.04 4.38 -0.97
CA LEU A 49 0.83 3.58 -1.16
C LEU A 49 -0.39 4.36 -0.68
N ASP A 50 -1.31 4.63 -1.59
CA ASP A 50 -2.65 5.09 -1.24
C ASP A 50 -3.61 3.90 -1.24
N LEU A 51 -4.12 3.57 -0.07
CA LEU A 51 -5.00 2.44 0.21
C LEU A 51 -6.37 2.90 0.73
N ARG A 52 -6.68 4.21 0.72
CA ARG A 52 -7.95 4.74 1.26
C ARG A 52 -9.17 4.18 0.53
N GLU A 53 -9.02 3.89 -0.76
CA GLU A 53 -10.06 3.28 -1.59
C GLU A 53 -9.98 1.74 -1.62
N ALA A 54 -9.08 1.13 -0.84
CA ALA A 54 -8.95 -0.31 -0.73
C ALA A 54 -9.84 -0.84 0.41
N GLN A 55 -10.73 -1.77 0.08
CA GLN A 55 -11.69 -2.32 1.03
C GLN A 55 -11.32 -3.75 1.39
N LEU A 56 -11.19 -4.02 2.68
CA LEU A 56 -11.09 -5.39 3.18
C LEU A 56 -12.45 -6.09 3.10
N PRO A 57 -12.47 -7.42 2.85
CA PRO A 57 -13.67 -8.21 3.03
C PRO A 57 -14.22 -8.11 4.45
N VAL A 58 -15.55 -8.15 4.60
CA VAL A 58 -16.20 -8.17 5.92
C VAL A 58 -15.73 -9.39 6.71
N GLY A 59 -15.36 -9.16 7.97
CA GLY A 59 -14.86 -10.19 8.88
C GLY A 59 -13.50 -10.77 8.51
N GLU A 60 -12.76 -10.17 7.57
CA GLU A 60 -11.36 -10.53 7.34
C GLU A 60 -10.53 -10.14 8.55
N GLN A 61 -9.77 -11.10 9.08
CA GLN A 61 -8.72 -10.78 10.02
C GLN A 61 -7.46 -10.43 9.26
N VAL A 62 -6.91 -9.26 9.54
CA VAL A 62 -5.67 -8.80 8.91
C VAL A 62 -4.51 -9.60 9.50
N ARG A 63 -3.99 -10.57 8.75
CA ARG A 63 -2.88 -11.46 9.13
C ARG A 63 -1.94 -11.69 7.95
N GLY A 64 -0.65 -11.87 8.22
CA GLY A 64 0.37 -12.14 7.19
C GLY A 64 0.99 -10.88 6.59
N ALA A 65 1.97 -11.05 5.69
CA ALA A 65 2.67 -9.91 5.10
C ALA A 65 1.85 -9.26 3.96
N PHE A 66 1.43 -8.02 4.15
CA PHE A 66 0.75 -7.22 3.13
C PHE A 66 1.71 -6.51 2.18
N LEU A 67 2.96 -6.28 2.62
CA LEU A 67 3.97 -5.54 1.88
C LEU A 67 5.01 -6.49 1.31
N PRO A 68 5.40 -6.33 0.03
CA PRO A 68 6.43 -7.16 -0.57
C PRO A 68 7.81 -6.84 0.02
N GLU A 69 8.71 -7.81 -0.08
CA GLU A 69 10.15 -7.58 0.08
C GLU A 69 10.68 -6.71 -1.07
N GLY A 70 11.81 -6.03 -0.83
CA GLY A 70 12.48 -5.18 -1.84
C GLY A 70 12.51 -3.70 -1.44
N PRO A 71 11.36 -2.99 -1.36
CA PRO A 71 11.36 -1.62 -0.90
C PRO A 71 11.84 -1.52 0.54
N ARG A 72 12.73 -0.55 0.80
CA ARG A 72 13.29 -0.26 2.11
C ARG A 72 12.33 0.53 2.99
N SER A 73 11.44 1.31 2.39
CA SER A 73 10.42 2.10 3.10
C SER A 73 9.12 2.19 2.32
N PHE A 74 8.03 2.25 3.08
CA PHE A 74 6.67 2.42 2.59
C PHE A 74 6.04 3.63 3.28
N HIS A 75 5.52 4.56 2.49
CA HIS A 75 4.73 5.68 2.97
C HIS A 75 3.27 5.39 2.65
N ILE A 76 2.42 5.22 3.65
CA ILE A 76 1.05 4.75 3.43
C ILE A 76 0.01 5.82 3.76
N MET A 77 -1.08 5.83 3.03
CA MET A 77 -2.35 6.44 3.43
C MET A 77 -3.40 5.34 3.42
N ALA A 78 -4.01 5.05 4.56
CA ALA A 78 -4.97 3.97 4.69
C ALA A 78 -5.96 4.31 5.80
N ASP A 79 -7.15 3.74 5.70
CA ASP A 79 -8.13 3.74 6.78
C ASP A 79 -7.96 2.48 7.66
N ASP A 80 -8.57 2.50 8.84
CA ASP A 80 -8.62 1.29 9.66
C ASP A 80 -9.54 0.22 9.04
N PRO A 81 -9.19 -1.08 9.17
CA PRO A 81 -8.11 -1.62 9.98
C PRO A 81 -6.75 -1.76 9.24
N LEU A 82 -6.67 -1.43 7.96
CA LEU A 82 -5.42 -1.56 7.17
C LEU A 82 -4.29 -0.71 7.75
N ARG A 83 -4.58 0.54 8.13
CA ARG A 83 -3.60 1.44 8.75
C ARG A 83 -2.98 0.83 10.00
N SER A 84 -3.82 0.44 10.96
CA SER A 84 -3.36 -0.16 12.23
C SER A 84 -2.52 -1.41 12.00
N PHE A 85 -2.90 -2.25 11.04
CA PHE A 85 -2.14 -3.44 10.71
C PHE A 85 -0.78 -3.13 10.08
N LEU A 86 -0.76 -2.29 9.05
CA LEU A 86 0.48 -1.94 8.33
C LEU A 86 1.46 -1.16 9.20
N ALA A 87 0.98 -0.40 10.19
CA ALA A 87 1.82 0.28 11.16
C ALA A 87 2.71 -0.66 12.00
N THR A 88 2.45 -1.98 11.99
CA THR A 88 3.31 -2.98 12.64
C THR A 88 4.59 -3.30 11.86
N ASP A 89 4.65 -2.98 10.55
CA ASP A 89 5.87 -3.15 9.75
C ASP A 89 6.80 -1.94 9.95
N ARG A 90 8.02 -2.20 10.43
CA ARG A 90 9.04 -1.17 10.71
C ARG A 90 9.43 -0.28 9.52
N ARG A 91 9.11 -0.72 8.29
CA ARG A 91 9.38 0.04 7.05
C ARG A 91 8.29 1.09 6.78
N VAL A 92 7.20 1.07 7.53
CA VAL A 92 5.99 1.87 7.26
C VAL A 92 6.00 3.19 8.01
N THR A 93 5.76 4.26 7.25
CA THR A 93 5.41 5.58 7.76
C THR A 93 4.00 5.92 7.29
N ALA A 94 3.06 6.08 8.22
CA ALA A 94 1.69 6.46 7.90
C ALA A 94 1.55 7.99 7.77
N HIS A 95 0.79 8.43 6.78
CA HIS A 95 0.41 9.83 6.55
C HIS A 95 -1.10 9.98 6.70
N SER A 96 -1.55 11.04 7.37
CA SER A 96 -2.98 11.30 7.55
C SER A 96 -3.62 12.03 6.37
N SER A 97 -2.81 12.58 5.46
CA SER A 97 -3.29 13.34 4.31
C SER A 97 -2.36 13.22 3.10
N VAL A 98 -2.95 13.45 1.91
CA VAL A 98 -2.20 13.53 0.64
C VAL A 98 -1.14 14.62 0.70
N ALA A 99 -1.41 15.75 1.37
CA ALA A 99 -0.45 16.85 1.48
C ALA A 99 0.83 16.43 2.22
N GLN A 100 0.71 15.71 3.34
CA GLN A 100 1.87 15.18 4.07
C GLN A 100 2.63 14.14 3.25
N ALA A 101 1.91 13.20 2.64
CA ALA A 101 2.51 12.20 1.76
C ALA A 101 3.23 12.84 0.56
N TRP A 102 2.64 13.88 -0.04
CA TRP A 102 3.23 14.61 -1.17
C TRP A 102 4.48 15.41 -0.77
N SER A 103 4.47 16.02 0.42
CA SER A 103 5.64 16.72 0.96
C SER A 103 6.81 15.75 1.19
N ALA A 104 6.52 14.59 1.78
CA ALA A 104 7.50 13.51 1.93
C ALA A 104 7.96 12.95 0.57
N TRP A 105 7.05 12.79 -0.39
CA TRP A 105 7.39 12.35 -1.75
C TRP A 105 8.36 13.31 -2.42
N SER A 106 8.14 14.62 -2.29
CA SER A 106 8.92 15.64 -2.99
C SER A 106 10.31 15.87 -2.39
N SER A 107 10.52 15.45 -1.14
CA SER A 107 11.79 15.61 -0.39
C SER A 107 12.62 14.33 -0.30
N ALA A 108 12.08 13.18 -0.71
CA ALA A 108 12.73 11.87 -0.65
C ALA A 108 13.79 11.62 -1.74
#